data_AF-A0A165QFY4-F1
#
_entry.id   AF-A0A165QFY4-F1
#
_cell.length_a   1.000
_cell.length_b   1.000
_cell.length_c   1.000
_cell.angle_alpha   90.00
_cell.angle_beta   90.00
_cell.angle_gamma   90.00
#
_symmetry.space_group_name_H-M   'P 1'
#
loop_
_entity.id
_entity.type
_entity.pdbx_description
1 polymer ?
#
loop_
_entity_poly.entity_id
_entity_poly.type
_entity_poly.pdbx_seq_one_letter_code
_entity_poly.pdbx_strand_id
1 'polypeptide(L)'
;MQMNDEGRWDEAMNALAGIADYARQYVPGTMEVSFLNSPVRHVEGQDTATIAELFIKVQPEGNTPTGAALKRVLDAQIIRLDSAISTRGYADIKPLDIIVITDGKPSW
;
A
#
# COMPACT_ATOMS: atom_id res chain seq x y z
N MET A 1 5.21 -19.49 -8.67
CA MET A 1 5.55 -18.33 -9.48
C MET A 1 5.62 -17.17 -8.52
N GLN A 2 6.78 -16.51 -8.45
CA GLN A 2 7.06 -15.41 -7.54
C GLN A 2 7.10 -14.09 -8.32
N MET A 3 6.96 -12.94 -7.63
CA MET A 3 7.07 -11.61 -8.23
C MET A 3 8.41 -11.33 -8.94
N ASN A 4 9.46 -12.13 -8.67
CA ASN A 4 10.76 -12.05 -9.34
C ASN A 4 10.78 -12.74 -10.72
N ASP A 5 9.73 -13.48 -11.08
CA ASP A 5 9.67 -14.19 -12.35
C ASP A 5 9.11 -13.27 -13.46
N GLU A 6 9.75 -13.31 -14.64
CA GLU A 6 9.19 -12.81 -15.91
C GLU A 6 8.72 -11.33 -15.94
N GLY A 7 9.34 -10.45 -15.14
CA GLY A 7 9.03 -9.01 -15.15
C GLY A 7 7.77 -8.63 -14.35
N ARG A 8 7.23 -9.55 -13.54
CA ARG A 8 6.05 -9.29 -12.68
C ARG A 8 6.27 -8.16 -11.68
N TRP A 9 7.51 -7.98 -11.20
CA TRP A 9 7.84 -6.87 -10.33
C TRP A 9 7.72 -5.52 -11.03
N ASP A 10 8.17 -5.44 -12.28
CA ASP A 10 8.03 -4.24 -13.10
C ASP A 10 6.55 -3.99 -13.47
N GLU A 11 5.78 -5.06 -13.73
CA GLU A 11 4.33 -4.96 -13.95
C GLU A 11 3.62 -4.40 -12.72
N ALA A 12 3.95 -4.89 -11.52
CA ALA A 12 3.41 -4.39 -10.26
C ALA A 12 3.79 -2.93 -10.00
N MET A 13 5.03 -2.54 -10.32
CA MET A 13 5.50 -1.16 -10.26
C MET A 13 4.64 -0.26 -11.16
N ASN A 14 4.47 -0.64 -12.42
CA ASN A 14 3.73 0.13 -13.42
C ASN A 14 2.25 0.25 -13.05
N ALA A 15 1.65 -0.83 -12.54
CA ALA A 15 0.27 -0.82 -12.05
C ALA A 15 0.12 0.15 -10.86
N LEU A 16 1.03 0.10 -9.88
CA LEU A 16 1.00 0.99 -8.73
C LEU A 16 1.22 2.45 -9.14
N ALA A 17 2.13 2.73 -10.07
CA ALA A 17 2.34 4.06 -10.62
C ALA A 17 1.07 4.63 -11.27
N GLY A 18 0.37 3.83 -12.09
CA GLY A 18 -0.90 4.26 -12.69
C GLY A 18 -1.99 4.55 -11.65
N ILE A 19 -2.08 3.75 -10.59
CA ILE A 19 -3.00 3.99 -9.46
C ILE A 19 -2.64 5.29 -8.74
N ALA A 20 -1.35 5.54 -8.49
CA ALA A 20 -0.89 6.75 -7.82
C ALA A 20 -1.18 8.01 -8.65
N ASP A 21 -0.92 7.97 -9.95
CA ASP A 21 -1.20 9.06 -10.87
C ASP A 21 -2.71 9.38 -10.93
N TYR A 22 -3.56 8.35 -10.88
CA TYR A 22 -5.00 8.53 -10.76
C TYR A 22 -5.38 9.12 -9.39
N ALA A 23 -4.92 8.52 -8.29
CA ALA A 23 -5.23 8.95 -6.93
C ALA A 23 -4.82 10.41 -6.68
N ARG A 24 -3.68 10.85 -7.22
CA ARG A 24 -3.20 12.23 -7.10
C ARG A 24 -4.17 13.26 -7.66
N GLN A 25 -4.96 12.92 -8.67
CA GLN A 25 -5.92 13.83 -9.29
C GLN A 25 -7.16 14.06 -8.42
N TYR A 26 -7.52 13.11 -7.55
CA TYR A 26 -8.78 13.15 -6.79
C TYR A 26 -8.57 13.26 -5.27
N VAL A 27 -7.51 12.64 -4.74
CA VAL A 27 -7.19 12.55 -3.32
C VAL A 27 -5.69 12.81 -3.07
N PRO A 28 -5.19 14.02 -3.41
CA PRO A 28 -3.77 14.32 -3.31
C PRO A 28 -3.26 14.18 -1.87
N GLY A 29 -2.12 13.51 -1.71
CA GLY A 29 -1.43 13.38 -0.42
C GLY A 29 -2.02 12.36 0.54
N THR A 30 -3.06 11.61 0.17
CA THR A 30 -3.70 10.63 1.08
C THR A 30 -3.23 9.20 0.87
N MET A 31 -2.48 8.92 -0.20
CA MET A 31 -2.04 7.57 -0.54
C MET A 31 -0.72 7.21 0.15
N GLU A 32 -0.63 5.96 0.55
CA GLU A 32 0.52 5.37 1.21
C GLU A 32 0.92 4.07 0.50
N VAL A 33 2.23 3.84 0.33
CA VAL A 33 2.76 2.59 -0.22
C VAL A 33 3.48 1.80 0.86
N SER A 34 3.21 0.50 0.89
CA SER A 34 3.90 -0.47 1.75
C SER A 34 4.12 -1.78 1.01
N PHE A 35 5.11 -2.55 1.45
CA PHE A 35 5.47 -3.85 0.87
C PHE A 35 5.27 -4.95 1.91
N LEU A 36 4.86 -6.15 1.48
CA LEU A 36 4.50 -7.23 2.41
C LEU A 36 5.66 -7.66 3.32
N ASN A 37 6.86 -7.80 2.74
CA ASN A 37 8.05 -8.35 3.40
C ASN A 37 9.17 -7.33 3.61
N SER A 38 8.85 -6.03 3.54
CA SER A 38 9.83 -4.97 3.75
C SER A 38 9.29 -3.93 4.72
N PRO A 39 10.12 -3.42 5.64
CA PRO A 39 9.74 -2.31 6.51
C PRO A 39 9.69 -0.98 5.75
N VAL A 40 10.16 -0.95 4.49
CA VAL A 40 10.08 0.24 3.64
C VAL A 40 8.61 0.61 3.46
N ARG A 41 8.29 1.80 3.94
CA ARG A 41 6.99 2.43 3.86
C ARG A 41 7.22 3.86 3.39
N HIS A 42 6.34 4.36 2.54
CA HIS A 42 6.41 5.73 2.10
C HIS A 42 5.04 6.39 2.17
N VAL A 43 5.01 7.57 2.81
CA VAL A 43 3.84 8.41 2.98
C VAL A 43 4.16 9.74 2.30
N GLU A 44 3.22 10.24 1.49
CA GLU A 44 3.21 11.51 0.73
C GLU A 44 3.66 11.51 -0.74
N GLY A 45 3.07 12.44 -1.51
CA GLY A 45 3.71 13.10 -2.65
C GLY A 45 3.80 12.36 -3.99
N GLN A 46 3.15 11.21 -4.12
CA GLN A 46 3.44 10.21 -5.14
C GLN A 46 3.46 10.72 -6.58
N ASP A 47 4.67 10.86 -7.10
CA ASP A 47 4.96 10.75 -8.53
C ASP A 47 5.45 9.35 -8.86
N THR A 48 5.34 9.01 -10.14
CA THR A 48 5.88 7.78 -10.73
C THR A 48 7.35 7.54 -10.37
N ALA A 49 8.15 8.62 -10.26
CA ALA A 49 9.58 8.55 -9.96
C ALA A 49 9.84 7.98 -8.56
N THR A 50 9.13 8.48 -7.55
CA THR A 50 9.22 8.01 -6.16
C THR A 50 8.84 6.53 -6.07
N ILE A 51 7.80 6.10 -6.78
CA ILE A 51 7.39 4.68 -6.82
C ILE A 51 8.48 3.82 -7.45
N ALA A 52 9.03 4.23 -8.59
CA ALA A 52 10.13 3.51 -9.24
C ALA A 52 11.35 3.38 -8.31
N GLU A 53 11.71 4.44 -7.57
CA GLU A 53 12.79 4.38 -6.58
C GLU A 53 12.53 3.38 -5.46
N LEU A 54 11.28 3.25 -5.00
CA LEU A 54 10.92 2.25 -3.99
C LEU A 54 11.11 0.83 -4.52
N PHE A 55 10.74 0.58 -5.78
CA PHE A 55 10.89 -0.72 -6.44
C PHE A 55 12.35 -1.07 -6.76
N ILE A 56 13.23 -0.07 -6.87
CA ILE A 56 14.68 -0.29 -6.91
C ILE A 56 15.22 -0.70 -5.53
N LYS A 57 14.73 -0.03 -4.46
CA LYS A 57 15.18 -0.25 -3.08
C LYS A 57 14.68 -1.57 -2.47
N VAL A 58 13.54 -2.07 -2.93
CA VAL A 58 12.89 -3.27 -2.40
C VAL A 58 12.91 -4.37 -3.46
N GLN A 59 13.39 -5.55 -3.08
CA GLN A 59 13.29 -6.75 -3.90
C GLN A 59 12.21 -7.68 -3.32
N PRO A 60 11.39 -8.31 -4.16
CA PRO A 60 10.45 -9.32 -3.69
C PRO A 60 11.20 -10.51 -3.10
N GLU A 61 10.81 -10.88 -1.88
CA GLU A 61 11.40 -12.02 -1.19
C GLU A 61 10.35 -12.66 -0.28
N GLY A 62 10.48 -13.97 -0.08
CA GLY A 62 9.75 -14.69 0.95
C GLY A 62 8.32 -15.08 0.55
N ASN A 63 7.51 -15.22 1.59
CA ASN A 63 6.11 -15.64 1.51
C ASN A 63 5.18 -14.46 1.19
N THR A 64 3.88 -14.69 1.02
CA THR A 64 2.88 -13.64 0.75
C THR A 64 1.94 -13.50 1.94
N PRO A 65 2.38 -12.89 3.08
CA PRO A 65 1.61 -12.83 4.33
C PRO A 65 0.52 -11.75 4.28
N THR A 66 -0.36 -11.81 3.28
CA THR A 66 -1.39 -10.79 3.03
C THR A 66 -2.29 -10.58 4.24
N GLY A 67 -2.68 -11.65 4.94
CA GLY A 67 -3.52 -11.57 6.13
C GLY A 67 -2.88 -10.74 7.26
N ALA A 68 -1.61 -11.01 7.58
CA ALA A 68 -0.88 -10.27 8.60
C ALA A 68 -0.67 -8.79 8.19
N ALA A 69 -0.36 -8.53 6.92
CA ALA A 69 -0.19 -7.18 6.41
C ALA A 69 -1.51 -6.37 6.47
N LEU A 70 -2.62 -6.95 6.01
CA LEU A 70 -3.94 -6.33 6.08
C LEU A 70 -4.36 -6.09 7.53
N LYS A 71 -4.13 -7.04 8.43
CA LYS A 71 -4.44 -6.87 9.86
C LYS A 71 -3.75 -5.63 10.43
N ARG A 72 -2.46 -5.43 10.16
CA ARG A 72 -1.71 -4.25 10.65
C ARG A 72 -2.34 -2.93 10.19
N VAL A 73 -2.71 -2.85 8.91
CA VAL A 73 -3.30 -1.64 8.32
C VAL A 73 -4.70 -1.39 8.89
N LEU A 74 -5.51 -2.44 8.99
CA LEU A 74 -6.88 -2.35 9.52
C LEU A 74 -6.90 -2.01 11.00
N ASP A 75 -6.05 -2.65 11.82
CA ASP A 75 -5.94 -2.36 13.26
C ASP A 75 -5.61 -0.88 13.48
N ALA A 76 -4.65 -0.32 12.74
CA ALA A 76 -4.27 1.09 12.84
C ALA A 76 -5.44 2.04 12.52
N GLN A 77 -6.25 1.70 11.50
CA GLN A 77 -7.42 2.49 11.15
C GLN A 77 -8.54 2.35 12.19
N ILE A 78 -8.79 1.15 12.73
CA ILE A 78 -9.77 0.93 13.79
C ILE A 78 -9.38 1.73 15.04
N ILE A 79 -8.11 1.68 15.46
CA ILE A 79 -7.61 2.49 16.58
C ILE A 79 -7.86 3.99 16.36
N ARG A 80 -7.63 4.48 15.13
CA ARG A 80 -7.88 5.88 14.76
C ARG A 80 -9.38 6.23 14.87
N LEU A 81 -10.24 5.36 14.38
CA LEU A 81 -11.71 5.53 14.44
C LEU A 81 -12.22 5.49 15.88
N ASP A 82 -11.81 4.48 16.66
CA ASP A 82 -12.23 4.30 18.05
C ASP A 82 -11.83 5.49 18.93
N SER A 83 -10.62 6.02 18.72
CA SER A 83 -10.12 7.20 19.43
C SER A 83 -10.93 8.47 19.12
N ALA A 84 -11.56 8.53 17.96
CA ALA A 84 -12.30 9.70 17.50
C ALA A 84 -13.82 9.56 17.63
N ILE A 85 -14.38 8.36 17.86
CA ILE A 85 -15.82 8.04 17.70
C ILE A 85 -16.76 8.93 18.53
N SER A 86 -16.30 9.42 19.69
CA SER A 86 -17.07 10.31 20.57
C SER A 86 -16.74 11.80 20.38
N THR A 87 -15.96 12.13 19.36
CA THR A 87 -15.48 13.48 19.06
C THR A 87 -16.01 13.96 17.72
N ARG A 88 -16.00 15.29 17.50
CA ARG A 88 -16.31 15.84 16.16
C ARG A 88 -15.32 15.40 15.09
N GLY A 89 -14.08 15.05 15.48
CA GLY A 89 -13.03 14.60 14.57
C GLY A 89 -13.31 13.26 13.88
N TYR A 90 -14.32 12.49 14.32
CA TYR A 90 -14.72 11.27 13.63
C TYR A 90 -15.11 11.53 12.17
N ALA A 91 -15.82 12.63 11.91
CA ALA A 91 -16.28 13.00 10.57
C ALA A 91 -15.14 13.44 9.64
N ASP A 92 -13.99 13.83 10.21
CA ASP A 92 -12.80 14.24 9.45
C ASP A 92 -11.95 13.03 9.02
N ILE A 93 -12.19 11.85 9.61
CA ILE A 93 -11.50 10.62 9.23
C ILE A 93 -12.01 10.15 7.88
N LYS A 94 -11.15 10.23 6.86
CA LYS A 94 -11.45 9.70 5.54
C LYS A 94 -11.63 8.18 5.57
N PRO A 95 -12.57 7.63 4.77
CA PRO A 95 -12.61 6.19 4.50
C PRO A 95 -11.25 5.68 4.03
N LEU A 96 -10.92 4.44 4.39
CA LEU A 96 -9.69 3.78 3.99
C LEU A 96 -9.98 2.84 2.83
N ASP A 97 -9.37 3.10 1.68
CA ASP A 97 -9.34 2.19 0.55
C ASP A 97 -8.00 1.43 0.56
N ILE A 98 -8.04 0.11 0.41
CA ILE A 98 -6.86 -0.75 0.37
C ILE A 98 -6.80 -1.45 -0.97
N ILE A 99 -5.73 -1.24 -1.72
CA ILE A 99 -5.43 -1.95 -2.96
C ILE A 99 -4.23 -2.85 -2.71
N VAL A 100 -4.38 -4.14 -3.01
CA VAL A 100 -3.30 -5.13 -2.89
C VAL A 100 -2.94 -5.63 -4.28
N ILE A 101 -1.67 -5.47 -4.66
CA ILE A 101 -1.10 -6.02 -5.89
C ILE A 101 -0.25 -7.23 -5.50
N THR A 102 -0.62 -8.41 -5.99
CA THR A 102 0.06 -9.68 -5.69
C THR A 102 -0.08 -10.65 -6.85
N ASP A 103 0.88 -11.56 -7.00
CA ASP A 103 0.90 -12.66 -7.96
C ASP A 103 0.05 -13.88 -7.53
N GLY A 104 -0.65 -13.80 -6.39
CA GLY A 104 -1.81 -14.64 -6.12
C GLY A 104 -1.53 -16.01 -5.50
N LYS A 105 -0.40 -16.21 -4.81
CA LYS A 105 -0.26 -17.35 -3.89
C LYS A 105 -0.16 -16.89 -2.44
N PRO A 106 -1.31 -16.58 -1.78
CA PRO A 106 -1.33 -16.30 -0.35
C PRO A 106 -0.71 -17.46 0.41
N SER A 107 0.23 -17.15 1.30
CA SER A 107 0.71 -18.09 2.31
C SER A 107 -0.01 -17.79 3.62
N TRP A 108 -0.29 -18.85 4.38
CA TRP A 108 -1.04 -18.88 5.64
C TRP A 108 -0.65 -17.80 6.65
#